data_AF-A0A956Y2L3-F1
#
_entry.id   AF-A0A956Y2L3-F1
#
_cell.length_a   1.000
_cell.length_b   1.000
_cell.length_c   1.000
_cell.angle_alpha   90.00
_cell.angle_beta   90.00
_cell.angle_gamma   90.00
#
_symmetry.space_group_name_H-M   'P 1'
#
loop_
_entity.id
_entity.type
_entity.pdbx_description
1 polymer ?
#
loop_
_entity_poly.entity_id
_entity_poly.type
_entity_poly.pdbx_seq_one_letter_code
_entity_poly.pdbx_strand_id
1 'polypeptide(L)'
;EGAGVAAGDEVEVDIELDTSPRTVDVPEDLQELLDKNPKAKAAYEALSYSKKRLIVEPIDQAKTPETRQRRIDKALESLLSD
;
A
#
# COMPACT_ATOMS: atom_id res chain seq x y z
N GLU A 1 -14.79 11.88 17.09
CA GLU A 1 -14.05 11.64 15.83
C GLU A 1 -13.63 10.18 15.73
N GLY A 2 -13.79 9.54 14.58
CA GLY A 2 -13.36 8.16 14.36
C GLY A 2 -13.16 7.95 12.86
N ALA A 3 -11.91 7.75 12.44
CA ALA A 3 -11.60 7.45 11.04
C ALA A 3 -12.11 6.02 10.73
N GLY A 4 -13.39 5.94 10.34
CA GLY A 4 -14.04 4.74 9.84
C GLY A 4 -13.57 4.46 8.41
N VAL A 5 -12.32 4.05 8.26
CA VAL A 5 -11.83 3.52 6.97
C VAL A 5 -12.28 2.07 6.86
N ALA A 6 -13.48 1.89 6.33
CA ALA A 6 -13.91 0.61 5.79
C ALA A 6 -13.04 0.33 4.55
N ALA A 7 -11.97 -0.44 4.73
CA ALA A 7 -11.20 -1.00 3.62
C ALA A 7 -12.01 -2.16 3.05
N GLY A 8 -12.75 -1.91 1.98
CA GLY A 8 -13.62 -2.91 1.35
C GLY A 8 -14.21 -2.40 0.04
N ASP A 9 -13.42 -1.69 -0.76
CA ASP A 9 -13.85 -1.22 -2.08
C ASP A 9 -12.94 -1.84 -3.14
N GLU A 10 -13.33 -3.04 -3.54
CA GLU A 10 -12.80 -3.82 -4.66
C GLU A 10 -13.21 -3.10 -5.95
N VAL A 11 -12.49 -2.02 -6.27
CA VAL A 11 -12.66 -1.31 -7.55
C VAL A 11 -11.49 -1.70 -8.43
N GLU A 12 -11.77 -2.59 -9.37
CA GLU A 12 -11.01 -2.85 -10.59
C GLU A 12 -10.95 -1.53 -11.38
N VAL A 13 -9.98 -0.69 -11.02
CA VAL A 13 -9.67 0.53 -11.79
C VAL A 13 -8.55 0.16 -12.73
N ASP A 14 -8.89 -0.06 -14.00
CA ASP A 14 -7.94 -0.07 -15.10
C ASP A 14 -7.32 1.35 -15.16
N ILE A 15 -6.12 1.50 -14.59
CA ILE A 15 -5.43 2.79 -14.54
C ILE A 15 -4.50 2.83 -15.74
N GLU A 16 -4.94 3.54 -16.77
CA GLU A 16 -4.01 4.12 -17.74
C GLU A 16 -2.92 4.86 -16.96
N LEU A 17 -1.67 4.38 -17.14
CA LEU A 17 -0.49 4.85 -16.43
C LEU A 17 -0.32 6.36 -16.67
N ASP A 18 -0.76 7.19 -15.73
CA ASP A 18 -0.47 8.62 -15.73
C ASP A 18 1.03 8.76 -15.37
N THR A 19 1.88 8.72 -16.39
CA THR A 19 3.36 8.70 -16.32
C THR A 19 3.99 10.02 -15.83
N SER A 20 3.31 10.78 -14.98
CA SER A 20 3.96 11.85 -14.24
C SER A 20 4.72 11.24 -13.04
N PRO A 21 5.96 11.67 -12.74
CA PRO A 21 6.82 11.12 -11.68
C PRO A 21 6.35 11.49 -10.27
N ARG A 22 5.07 11.27 -9.97
CA ARG A 22 4.55 11.27 -8.60
C ARG A 22 4.85 9.89 -8.02
N THR A 23 6.12 9.59 -7.81
CA THR A 23 6.53 8.40 -7.06
C THR A 23 6.11 8.61 -5.62
N VAL A 24 5.24 7.74 -5.11
CA VAL A 24 5.02 7.64 -3.65
C VAL A 24 6.33 7.15 -3.06
N ASP A 25 6.84 7.85 -2.05
CA ASP A 25 8.06 7.44 -1.35
C ASP A 25 7.77 6.15 -0.58
N VAL A 26 8.13 5.00 -1.16
CA VAL A 26 7.85 3.69 -0.56
C VAL A 26 8.89 3.47 0.54
N PRO A 27 8.46 3.33 1.81
CA PRO A 27 9.40 3.07 2.89
C PRO A 27 10.15 1.77 2.68
N GLU A 28 11.43 1.73 3.08
CA GLU A 28 12.30 0.56 2.91
C GLU A 28 11.68 -0.72 3.47
N ASP A 29 11.05 -0.66 4.66
CA ASP A 29 10.42 -1.81 5.30
C ASP A 29 9.29 -2.42 4.44
N LEU A 30 8.50 -1.57 3.77
CA LEU A 30 7.44 -2.02 2.87
C LEU A 30 8.05 -2.56 1.58
N GLN A 31 9.06 -1.89 1.03
CA GLN A 31 9.72 -2.30 -0.19
C GLN A 31 10.38 -3.68 -0.05
N GLU A 32 11.05 -3.95 1.07
CA GLU A 32 11.65 -5.26 1.37
C GLU A 32 10.60 -6.38 1.42
N LEU A 33 9.43 -6.09 1.98
CA LEU A 33 8.37 -7.09 2.09
C LEU A 33 7.65 -7.33 0.77
N LEU A 34 7.47 -6.28 -0.04
CA LEU A 34 7.02 -6.42 -1.42
C LEU A 34 8.04 -7.22 -2.24
N ASP A 35 9.33 -6.98 -2.08
CA ASP A 35 10.36 -7.73 -2.82
C ASP A 35 10.38 -9.22 -2.46
N LYS A 36 10.14 -9.54 -1.18
CA LYS A 36 9.94 -10.93 -0.71
C LYS A 36 8.66 -11.58 -1.25
N ASN A 37 7.68 -10.79 -1.69
CA ASN A 37 6.37 -11.25 -2.13
C ASN A 37 6.03 -10.70 -3.52
N PRO A 38 6.50 -11.33 -4.61
CA PRO A 38 6.30 -10.83 -5.96
C PRO A 38 4.81 -10.68 -6.35
N LYS A 39 3.90 -11.49 -5.79
CA LYS A 39 2.44 -11.32 -5.99
C LYS A 39 1.96 -9.99 -5.41
N ALA A 40 2.32 -9.69 -4.17
CA ALA A 40 1.96 -8.42 -3.52
C ALA A 40 2.63 -7.23 -4.20
N LYS A 41 3.88 -7.37 -4.66
CA LYS A 41 4.59 -6.36 -5.44
C LYS A 41 3.86 -6.03 -6.73
N ALA A 42 3.49 -7.02 -7.52
CA ALA A 42 2.74 -6.82 -8.76
C ALA A 42 1.38 -6.15 -8.51
N ALA A 43 0.64 -6.61 -7.49
CA ALA A 43 -0.62 -6.00 -7.08
C ALA A 43 -0.41 -4.52 -6.68
N TYR A 44 0.60 -4.23 -5.86
CA TYR A 44 0.95 -2.88 -5.45
C TYR A 44 1.34 -2.00 -6.64
N GLU A 45 2.14 -2.52 -7.57
CA GLU A 45 2.57 -1.79 -8.77
C GLU A 45 1.39 -1.47 -9.70
N ALA A 46 0.40 -2.36 -9.78
CA ALA A 46 -0.85 -2.13 -10.51
C ALA A 46 -1.79 -1.09 -9.86
N LEU A 47 -1.58 -0.73 -8.59
CA LEU A 47 -2.39 0.30 -7.93
C LEU A 47 -2.10 1.70 -8.46
N SER A 48 -3.12 2.56 -8.46
CA SER A 48 -2.97 3.98 -8.77
C SER A 48 -2.25 4.73 -7.65
N TYR A 49 -1.68 5.90 -7.98
CA TYR A 49 -0.99 6.77 -7.02
C TYR A 49 -1.76 6.98 -5.72
N SER A 50 -3.08 7.26 -5.81
CA SER A 50 -3.92 7.48 -4.63
C SER A 50 -3.99 6.25 -3.73
N LYS A 51 -4.16 5.04 -4.30
CA LYS A 51 -4.19 3.77 -3.55
C LYS A 51 -2.82 3.47 -2.93
N LYS A 52 -1.73 3.67 -3.69
CA LYS A 52 -0.35 3.55 -3.17
C LYS A 52 -0.11 4.46 -1.97
N ARG A 53 -0.57 5.71 -2.03
CA ARG A 53 -0.48 6.68 -0.93
C ARG A 53 -1.30 6.26 0.28
N LEU A 54 -2.51 5.72 0.10
CA LEU A 54 -3.36 5.23 1.20
C LEU A 54 -2.71 4.07 1.97
N ILE A 55 -1.86 3.28 1.32
CA ILE A 55 -1.08 2.22 1.96
C ILE A 55 0.13 2.81 2.69
N VAL A 56 0.89 3.68 2.02
CA VAL A 56 2.16 4.21 2.53
C VAL A 56 1.98 5.23 3.66
N GLU A 57 1.03 6.15 3.55
CA GLU A 57 0.78 7.22 4.52
C GLU A 57 0.60 6.71 5.98
N PRO A 58 -0.22 5.69 6.27
CA PRO A 58 -0.30 5.16 7.62
C PRO A 58 0.99 4.44 8.05
N ILE A 59 1.76 3.84 7.14
CA ILE A 59 3.04 3.19 7.48
C ILE A 59 4.09 4.25 7.85
N ASP A 60 4.12 5.36 7.11
CA ASP A 60 4.99 6.51 7.38
C ASP A 60 4.65 7.20 8.71
N GLN A 61 3.35 7.40 9.00
CA GLN A 61 2.91 7.99 10.26
C GLN A 61 3.11 7.08 11.50
N ALA A 62 3.54 5.83 11.32
CA ALA A 62 3.77 4.91 12.44
C ALA A 62 5.07 5.25 13.17
N LYS A 63 4.96 5.76 14.40
CA LYS A 63 6.12 6.15 15.23
C LYS A 63 6.88 4.97 15.85
N THR A 64 6.24 3.82 15.98
CA THR A 64 6.86 2.62 16.56
C THR A 64 7.04 1.54 15.49
N PRO A 65 8.18 0.81 15.51
CA PRO A 65 8.44 -0.25 14.54
C PRO A 65 7.39 -1.36 14.60
N GLU A 66 6.87 -1.67 15.79
CA GLU A 66 5.80 -2.66 15.97
C GLU A 66 4.50 -2.26 15.24
N THR A 67 4.09 -0.99 15.36
CA THR A 67 2.89 -0.49 14.66
C THR A 67 3.11 -0.46 13.16
N ARG A 68 4.32 -0.09 12.74
CA ARG A 68 4.71 -0.04 11.33
C ARG A 68 4.64 -1.42 10.71
N GLN A 69 5.25 -2.42 11.35
CA GLN A 69 5.22 -3.80 10.89
C GLN A 69 3.79 -4.34 10.77
N ARG A 70 2.93 -4.07 11.77
CA ARG A 70 1.53 -4.49 11.73
C ARG A 70 0.73 -3.84 10.60
N ARG A 71 1.02 -2.57 10.28
CA ARG A 71 0.38 -1.85 9.16
C ARG A 71 0.86 -2.38 7.81
N ILE A 72 2.15 -2.73 7.69
CA ILE A 72 2.68 -3.35 6.48
C ILE A 72 2.07 -4.72 6.25
N ASP A 73 2.00 -5.55 7.30
CA ASP A 73 1.40 -6.89 7.22
C ASP A 73 -0.05 -6.82 6.73
N LYS A 74 -0.85 -5.91 7.32
CA LYS A 74 -2.21 -5.65 6.86
C LYS A 74 -2.30 -5.15 5.42
N ALA A 75 -1.34 -4.34 4.98
CA ALA A 75 -1.28 -3.90 3.59
C ALA A 75 -1.00 -5.07 2.64
N LEU A 76 -0.08 -5.97 3.00
CA LEU A 76 0.20 -7.18 2.22
C LEU A 76 -1.02 -8.10 2.17
N GLU A 77 -1.72 -8.31 3.29
CA GLU A 77 -2.97 -9.07 3.31
C GLU A 77 -3.99 -8.46 2.33
N SER A 78 -4.17 -7.14 2.34
CA SER A 78 -5.08 -6.45 1.42
C SER A 78 -4.64 -6.55 -0.05
N LEU A 79 -3.34 -6.63 -0.33
CA LEU A 79 -2.79 -6.78 -1.68
C LEU A 79 -2.86 -8.24 -2.19
N LEU A 80 -2.87 -9.20 -1.29
CA LEU A 80 -2.86 -10.63 -1.61
C LEU A 80 -4.26 -11.26 -1.58
N SER A 81 -5.21 -10.63 -0.89
CA SER A 81 -6.61 -11.05 -0.77
C SER A 81 -7.47 -10.67 -1.99
N ASP A 82 -6.94 -9.81 -2.87
CA ASP A 82 -7.36 -9.64 -4.28
C ASP A 82 -6.60 -10.65 -5.19
#